data_AF-A0A1G7WRB2-F1
#
_entry.id   AF-A0A1G7WRB2-F1
#
_cell.length_a   1.000
_cell.length_b   1.000
_cell.length_c   1.000
_cell.angle_alpha   90.00
_cell.angle_beta   90.00
_cell.angle_gamma   90.00
#
_symmetry.space_group_name_H-M   'P 1'
#
loop_
_entity.id
_entity.type
_entity.pdbx_description
1 polymer ?
#
loop_
_entity_poly.entity_id
_entity_poly.type
_entity_poly.pdbx_seq_one_letter_code
_entity_poly.pdbx_strand_id
1 'polypeptide(L)'
;MKRADRGRQILWSARAYAGEYLGECEALPLLSSTSGEAELRNVPRLLSSPAARHFAAMLINLSERARYYCPLEPKATPCHLMTVFVERVVNRSTDVRVLVARLDVVLDGCCAFASITAEREPRIDVPAVAYDGWDGVWDIVLKVLRAILSTHTGP
;
A
#
# COMPACT_ATOMS: atom_id res chain seq x y z
N MET A 1 29.88 -24.14 -1.29
CA MET A 1 29.28 -23.15 -0.36
C MET A 1 27.92 -22.72 -0.89
N LYS A 2 26.83 -23.25 -0.35
CA LYS A 2 25.47 -22.88 -0.77
C LYS A 2 25.15 -21.49 -0.20
N ARG A 3 24.89 -20.50 -1.06
CA ARG A 3 24.30 -19.22 -0.63
C ARG A 3 22.97 -19.57 0.03
N ALA A 4 22.88 -19.34 1.34
CA ALA A 4 21.61 -19.31 2.04
C ALA A 4 20.74 -18.27 1.33
N ASP A 5 19.58 -18.70 0.86
CA ASP A 5 18.54 -17.86 0.28
C ASP A 5 18.01 -16.95 1.40
N ARG A 6 18.73 -15.85 1.67
CA ARG A 6 18.27 -14.79 2.57
C ARG A 6 16.96 -14.29 1.99
N GLY A 7 15.91 -14.21 2.81
CA GLY A 7 14.58 -13.81 2.36
C GLY A 7 14.68 -12.58 1.46
N ARG A 8 14.06 -12.63 0.28
CA ARG A 8 14.19 -11.58 -0.71
C ARG A 8 13.66 -10.27 -0.12
N GLN A 9 14.57 -9.35 0.15
CA GLN A 9 14.24 -8.03 0.67
C GLN A 9 13.44 -7.25 -0.38
N ILE A 10 12.28 -6.71 0.02
CA ILE A 10 11.39 -5.96 -0.87
C ILE A 10 11.49 -4.49 -0.52
N LEU A 11 11.95 -3.71 -1.50
CA LEU A 11 12.00 -2.25 -1.45
C LEU A 11 10.76 -1.66 -2.09
N TRP A 12 10.11 -0.75 -1.37
CA TRP A 12 8.86 -0.15 -1.83
C TRP A 12 8.80 1.35 -1.52
N SER A 13 8.06 2.07 -2.35
CA SER A 13 7.62 3.43 -2.11
C SER A 13 6.14 3.53 -2.43
N ALA A 14 5.42 4.38 -1.70
CA ALA A 14 4.04 4.69 -1.95
C ALA A 14 3.79 6.20 -1.89
N ARG A 15 2.92 6.68 -2.76
CA ARG A 15 2.53 8.08 -2.86
C ARG A 15 1.02 8.18 -2.91
N ALA A 16 0.43 8.88 -1.96
CA ALA A 16 -1.00 9.11 -1.84
C ALA A 16 -1.35 10.50 -2.37
N TYR A 17 -2.37 10.56 -3.21
CA TYR A 17 -2.83 11.75 -3.88
C TYR A 17 -4.32 11.97 -3.59
N ALA A 18 -4.75 13.24 -3.55
CA ALA A 18 -6.16 13.60 -3.45
C ALA A 18 -6.84 13.49 -4.83
N GLY A 19 -8.02 12.91 -4.86
CA GLY A 19 -8.79 12.70 -6.09
C GLY A 19 -8.58 11.33 -6.73
N GLU A 20 -9.27 11.11 -7.85
CA GLU A 20 -9.17 9.90 -8.67
C GLU A 20 -8.22 10.13 -9.83
N TYR A 21 -7.37 9.14 -10.08
CA TYR A 21 -6.52 9.17 -11.26
C TYR A 21 -7.27 8.72 -12.52
N LEU A 22 -7.66 9.71 -13.33
CA LEU A 22 -8.31 9.53 -14.64
C LEU A 22 -7.31 9.45 -15.83
N GLY A 23 -6.00 9.49 -15.58
CA GLY A 23 -4.96 9.47 -16.61
C GLY A 23 -4.02 10.69 -16.56
N GLU A 24 -3.38 11.01 -17.69
CA GLU A 24 -2.30 12.01 -17.78
C GLU A 24 -2.76 13.48 -17.78
N CYS A 25 -4.06 13.77 -17.65
CA CYS A 25 -4.59 15.11 -17.93
C CYS A 25 -4.52 16.10 -16.76
N GLU A 26 -4.42 15.69 -15.49
CA GLU A 26 -4.28 16.62 -14.36
C GLU A 26 -3.34 16.09 -13.27
N ALA A 27 -2.48 16.98 -12.75
CA ALA A 27 -1.61 16.67 -11.62
C ALA A 27 -2.45 16.63 -10.32
N LEU A 28 -2.66 15.44 -9.78
CA LEU A 28 -3.34 15.29 -8.50
C LEU A 28 -2.49 15.89 -7.35
N PRO A 29 -3.08 16.56 -6.35
CA PRO A 29 -2.35 17.04 -5.18
C PRO A 29 -1.77 15.88 -4.37
N LEU A 30 -0.46 15.90 -4.11
CA LEU A 30 0.18 14.92 -3.23
C LEU A 30 -0.26 15.17 -1.78
N LEU A 31 -0.87 14.16 -1.16
CA LEU A 31 -1.25 14.17 0.25
C LEU A 31 -0.08 13.74 1.13
N SER A 32 0.56 12.63 0.78
CA SER A 32 1.73 12.13 1.51
C SER A 32 2.52 11.11 0.68
N SER A 33 3.77 10.90 1.05
CA SER A 33 4.61 9.84 0.52
C SER A 33 5.29 9.09 1.64
N THR A 34 5.51 7.80 1.43
CA THR A 34 6.27 6.99 2.37
C THR A 34 7.01 5.87 1.64
N SER A 35 8.03 5.32 2.28
CA SER A 35 8.82 4.23 1.73
C SER A 35 9.32 3.32 2.81
N GLY A 36 9.71 2.11 2.43
CA GLY A 36 10.20 1.13 3.37
C GLY A 36 10.91 -0.03 2.71
N GLU A 37 11.34 -0.92 3.59
CA GLU A 37 12.06 -2.13 3.25
C GLU A 37 11.65 -3.20 4.24
N ALA A 38 11.19 -4.34 3.73
CA ALA A 38 10.83 -5.48 4.57
C ALA A 38 11.40 -6.77 4.00
N GLU A 39 11.84 -7.66 4.88
CA GLU A 39 12.23 -9.01 4.52
C GLU A 39 11.00 -9.93 4.57
N LEU A 40 10.60 -10.48 3.43
CA LEU A 40 9.51 -11.45 3.38
C LEU A 40 10.04 -12.85 3.70
N ARG A 41 10.24 -13.15 4.99
CA ARG A 41 10.55 -14.53 5.45
C ARG A 41 9.26 -15.36 5.43
N ASN A 42 9.28 -16.53 4.80
CA ASN A 42 8.17 -17.51 4.78
C ASN A 42 6.84 -17.09 4.11
N VAL A 43 6.74 -15.89 3.53
CA VAL A 43 5.61 -15.48 2.66
C VAL A 43 5.64 -15.99 1.19
N PRO A 44 6.73 -16.56 0.62
CA PRO A 44 6.86 -16.69 -0.84
C PRO A 44 5.96 -17.74 -1.50
N ARG A 45 5.09 -18.44 -0.76
CA ARG A 45 4.12 -19.39 -1.33
C ARG A 45 2.70 -18.83 -1.51
N LEU A 46 2.32 -17.77 -0.79
CA LEU A 46 0.94 -17.25 -0.81
C LEU A 46 0.76 -16.05 -1.77
N LEU A 47 1.84 -15.36 -2.14
CA LEU A 47 1.78 -14.11 -2.91
C LEU A 47 2.60 -14.26 -4.21
N SER A 48 1.94 -14.78 -5.25
CA SER A 48 2.54 -15.00 -6.58
C SER A 48 2.78 -13.69 -7.32
N SER A 49 1.96 -12.66 -7.08
CA SER A 49 1.99 -11.40 -7.82
C SER A 49 2.99 -10.37 -7.25
N PRO A 50 3.62 -9.52 -8.09
CA PRO A 50 4.46 -8.43 -7.64
C PRO A 50 3.72 -7.48 -6.69
N ALA A 51 2.48 -7.10 -7.02
CA ALA A 51 1.67 -6.21 -6.20
C ALA A 51 1.47 -6.77 -4.78
N ALA A 52 1.07 -8.03 -4.68
CA ALA A 52 0.85 -8.72 -3.42
C ALA A 52 2.10 -8.72 -2.51
N ARG A 53 3.30 -8.93 -3.09
CA ARG A 53 4.57 -8.88 -2.33
C ARG A 53 4.89 -7.48 -1.80
N HIS A 54 4.63 -6.43 -2.58
CA HIS A 54 4.87 -5.06 -2.14
C HIS A 54 3.85 -4.65 -1.08
N PHE A 55 2.58 -5.05 -1.21
CA PHE A 55 1.58 -4.86 -0.16
C PHE A 55 1.92 -5.57 1.14
N ALA A 56 2.44 -6.80 1.09
CA ALA A 56 2.90 -7.48 2.30
C ALA A 56 4.09 -6.76 2.96
N ALA A 57 5.03 -6.27 2.17
CA ALA A 57 6.16 -5.49 2.67
C ALA A 57 5.70 -4.16 3.32
N MET A 58 4.76 -3.46 2.68
CA MET A 58 4.11 -2.27 3.23
C MET A 58 3.39 -2.58 4.53
N LEU A 59 2.60 -3.66 4.58
CA LEU A 59 1.86 -4.06 5.76
C LEU A 59 2.79 -4.28 6.97
N ILE A 60 3.93 -4.95 6.77
CA ILE A 60 4.93 -5.17 7.82
C ILE A 60 5.43 -3.82 8.35
N ASN A 61 5.98 -2.97 7.48
CA ASN A 61 6.58 -1.71 7.93
C ASN A 61 5.56 -0.73 8.51
N LEU A 62 4.35 -0.62 7.93
CA LEU A 62 3.30 0.25 8.48
C LEU A 62 2.78 -0.29 9.81
N SER A 63 2.62 -1.61 9.96
CA SER A 63 2.23 -2.21 11.24
C SER A 63 3.27 -1.98 12.33
N GLU A 64 4.56 -2.06 12.00
CA GLU A 64 5.64 -1.74 12.94
C GLU A 64 5.58 -0.28 13.37
N ARG A 65 5.42 0.66 12.42
CA ARG A 65 5.31 2.09 12.74
C ARG A 65 4.08 2.41 13.59
N ALA A 66 2.96 1.75 13.34
CA ALA A 66 1.70 1.98 14.06
C ALA A 66 1.78 1.60 15.53
N ARG A 67 2.78 0.79 15.93
CA ARG A 67 3.04 0.49 17.36
C ARG A 67 3.60 1.70 18.12
N TYR A 68 4.24 2.62 17.41
CA TYR A 68 4.95 3.76 18.00
C TYR A 68 4.25 5.09 17.71
N TYR A 69 3.44 5.16 16.66
CA TYR A 69 2.77 6.39 16.21
C TYR A 69 1.30 6.12 15.91
N CYS A 70 0.42 6.94 16.49
CA CYS A 70 -1.01 6.97 16.19
C CYS A 70 -1.50 8.42 16.23
N PRO A 71 -1.94 9.00 15.09
CA PRO A 71 -1.92 8.42 13.74
C PRO A 71 -0.51 8.23 13.17
N LEU A 72 -0.37 7.35 12.17
CA LEU A 72 0.90 7.06 11.50
C LEU A 72 1.55 8.31 10.88
N GLU A 73 0.71 9.26 10.45
CA GLU A 73 1.15 10.59 10.03
C GLU A 73 0.06 11.63 10.32
N PRO A 74 0.14 12.35 11.45
CA PRO A 74 -0.91 13.27 11.89
C PRO A 74 -1.19 14.44 10.95
N LYS A 75 -0.27 14.77 10.04
CA LYS A 75 -0.39 15.90 9.12
C LYS A 75 -1.00 15.52 7.76
N ALA A 76 -1.08 14.23 7.44
CA ALA A 76 -1.63 13.75 6.18
C ALA A 76 -3.12 13.47 6.36
N THR A 77 -3.94 14.52 6.26
CA THR A 77 -5.40 14.42 6.36
C THR A 77 -5.95 13.69 5.13
N PRO A 78 -6.76 12.63 5.34
CA PRO A 78 -7.36 11.92 4.22
C PRO A 78 -8.47 12.73 3.55
N CYS A 79 -8.70 12.47 2.26
CA CYS A 79 -9.75 13.09 1.47
C CYS A 79 -10.83 12.06 1.11
N HIS A 80 -12.03 12.54 0.75
CA HIS A 80 -13.15 11.69 0.33
C HIS A 80 -12.75 10.71 -0.78
N LEU A 81 -11.88 11.14 -1.69
CA LEU A 81 -11.36 10.33 -2.79
C LEU A 81 -9.83 10.46 -2.80
N MET A 82 -9.13 9.32 -2.84
CA MET A 82 -7.68 9.28 -2.86
C MET A 82 -7.17 8.16 -3.77
N THR A 83 -6.08 8.42 -4.48
CA THR A 83 -5.34 7.41 -5.23
C THR A 83 -3.96 7.22 -4.61
N VAL A 84 -3.58 5.97 -4.33
CA VAL A 84 -2.27 5.58 -3.82
C VAL A 84 -1.53 4.78 -4.88
N PHE A 85 -0.41 5.29 -5.34
CA PHE A 85 0.51 4.55 -6.21
C PHE A 85 1.52 3.82 -5.36
N VAL A 86 1.69 2.53 -5.63
CA VAL A 86 2.69 1.67 -4.99
C VAL A 86 3.72 1.26 -6.02
N GLU A 87 4.98 1.47 -5.66
CA GLU A 87 6.10 1.40 -6.57
C GLU A 87 7.19 0.50 -6.02
N ARG A 88 7.78 -0.29 -6.91
CA ARG A 88 9.03 -1.00 -6.66
C ARG A 88 10.19 -0.04 -6.85
N VAL A 89 11.04 0.07 -5.83
CA VAL A 89 12.32 0.79 -5.96
C VAL A 89 13.33 -0.17 -6.61
N VAL A 90 13.70 0.10 -7.86
CA VAL A 90 14.65 -0.73 -8.62
C VAL A 90 16.08 -0.40 -8.23
N ASN A 91 16.36 0.88 -8.01
CA ASN A 91 17.67 1.36 -7.61
C ASN A 91 17.54 2.61 -6.72
N ARG A 92 18.11 2.53 -5.52
CA ARG A 92 18.12 3.63 -4.53
C ARG A 92 18.96 4.82 -4.96
N SER A 93 20.04 4.61 -5.73
CA SER A 93 20.94 5.70 -6.11
C SER A 93 20.41 6.55 -7.26
N THR A 94 19.53 5.99 -8.10
CA THR A 94 18.98 6.66 -9.27
C THR A 94 17.50 7.01 -9.13
N ASP A 95 16.90 6.73 -7.96
CA ASP A 95 15.45 6.87 -7.68
C ASP A 95 14.54 6.26 -8.76
N VAL A 96 15.02 5.21 -9.44
CA VAL A 96 14.23 4.54 -10.48
C VAL A 96 13.15 3.70 -9.81
N ARG A 97 11.90 4.05 -10.09
CA ARG A 97 10.70 3.41 -9.55
C ARG A 97 9.86 2.83 -10.67
N VAL A 98 9.25 1.69 -10.40
CA VAL A 98 8.32 1.03 -11.32
C VAL A 98 7.00 0.86 -10.61
N LEU A 99 5.92 1.36 -11.20
CA LEU A 99 4.58 1.17 -10.66
C LEU A 99 4.27 -0.33 -10.59
N VAL A 100 3.85 -0.80 -9.42
CA VAL A 100 3.43 -2.20 -9.22
C VAL A 100 1.94 -2.32 -8.98
N ALA A 101 1.32 -1.30 -8.37
CA ALA A 101 -0.11 -1.27 -8.15
C ALA A 101 -0.61 0.16 -7.91
N ARG A 102 -1.90 0.35 -8.16
CA ARG A 102 -2.68 1.52 -7.79
C ARG A 102 -3.77 1.07 -6.83
N LEU A 103 -3.95 1.78 -5.72
CA LEU A 103 -5.14 1.68 -4.89
C LEU A 103 -5.97 2.93 -5.06
N ASP A 104 -7.25 2.78 -5.36
CA ASP A 104 -8.21 3.88 -5.34
C ASP A 104 -9.11 3.71 -4.12
N VAL A 105 -9.20 4.75 -3.29
CA VAL A 105 -9.88 4.75 -1.99
C VAL A 105 -10.96 5.82 -1.98
N VAL A 106 -12.18 5.42 -1.62
CA VAL A 106 -13.32 6.30 -1.38
C VAL A 106 -13.70 6.20 0.09
N LEU A 107 -13.80 7.35 0.77
CA LEU A 107 -14.25 7.44 2.15
C LEU A 107 -15.70 7.88 2.20
N ASP A 108 -16.59 7.03 2.66
CA ASP A 108 -18.01 7.34 2.79
C ASP A 108 -18.53 6.94 4.18
N GLY A 109 -19.14 7.90 4.88
CA GLY A 109 -19.50 7.77 6.29
C GLY A 109 -18.29 7.43 7.16
N CYS A 110 -18.32 6.26 7.80
CA CYS A 110 -17.23 5.74 8.63
C CYS A 110 -16.50 4.56 7.96
N CYS A 111 -16.62 4.43 6.64
CA CYS A 111 -16.08 3.31 5.87
C CYS A 111 -15.15 3.81 4.77
N ALA A 112 -14.03 3.10 4.58
CA ALA A 112 -13.17 3.23 3.42
C ALA A 112 -13.41 2.06 2.47
N PHE A 113 -13.73 2.38 1.24
CA PHE A 113 -13.90 1.45 0.13
C PHE A 113 -12.65 1.55 -0.75
N ALA A 114 -12.03 0.43 -1.07
CA ALA A 114 -10.81 0.44 -1.86
C ALA A 114 -10.90 -0.52 -3.03
N SER A 115 -10.22 -0.19 -4.12
CA SER A 115 -9.97 -1.11 -5.22
C SER A 115 -8.50 -1.11 -5.59
N ILE A 116 -8.02 -2.24 -6.10
CA ILE A 116 -6.64 -2.47 -6.50
C ILE A 116 -6.62 -2.68 -8.00
N THR A 117 -5.73 -1.97 -8.67
CA THR A 117 -5.36 -2.23 -10.07
C THR A 117 -3.86 -2.50 -10.14
N ALA A 118 -3.46 -3.61 -10.75
CA ALA A 118 -2.07 -3.95 -11.00
C ALA A 118 -1.88 -4.42 -12.45
N GLU A 119 -0.67 -4.29 -12.99
CA GLU A 119 -0.41 -4.59 -14.39
C GLU A 119 -0.74 -6.07 -14.69
N ARG A 120 -1.61 -6.32 -15.69
CA ARG A 120 -2.04 -7.66 -16.12
C ARG A 120 -2.74 -8.48 -15.03
N GLU A 121 -3.23 -7.84 -13.98
CA GLU A 121 -4.06 -8.46 -12.95
C GLU A 121 -5.49 -7.89 -13.07
N PRO A 122 -6.53 -8.70 -12.83
CA PRO A 122 -7.89 -8.18 -12.75
C PRO A 122 -8.01 -7.16 -11.61
N ARG A 123 -8.89 -6.18 -11.76
CA ARG A 123 -9.23 -5.27 -10.66
C ARG A 123 -9.80 -6.08 -9.50
N ILE A 124 -9.35 -5.77 -8.29
CA ILE A 124 -9.83 -6.39 -7.05
C ILE A 124 -10.48 -5.31 -6.20
N ASP A 125 -11.76 -5.46 -5.89
CA ASP A 125 -12.42 -4.62 -4.89
C ASP A 125 -12.18 -5.21 -3.49
N VAL A 126 -11.78 -4.35 -2.56
CA VAL A 126 -11.48 -4.72 -1.17
C VAL A 126 -12.75 -4.55 -0.34
N PRO A 127 -13.06 -5.50 0.57
CA PRO A 127 -14.15 -5.31 1.53
C PRO A 127 -14.01 -3.98 2.28
N ALA A 128 -15.14 -3.32 2.54
CA ALA A 128 -15.15 -2.07 3.27
C ALA A 128 -14.44 -2.20 4.63
N VAL A 129 -13.60 -1.21 4.95
CA VAL A 129 -12.90 -1.16 6.24
C VAL A 129 -13.36 0.05 7.03
N ALA A 130 -13.61 -0.12 8.33
CA ALA A 130 -13.98 0.99 9.20
C ALA A 130 -12.80 1.94 9.39
N TYR A 131 -13.04 3.25 9.32
CA TYR A 131 -12.06 4.27 9.66
C TYR A 131 -12.63 5.27 10.66
N ASP A 132 -11.75 5.89 11.44
CA ASP A 132 -12.08 6.82 12.51
C ASP A 132 -11.64 8.24 12.11
N GLY A 133 -12.25 9.27 12.68
CA GLY A 133 -11.89 10.68 12.39
C GLY A 133 -10.47 11.08 12.79
N TRP A 134 -9.76 10.21 13.49
CA TRP A 134 -8.35 10.39 13.89
C TRP A 134 -7.38 9.68 12.94
N ASP A 135 -7.86 8.83 12.03
CA ASP A 135 -7.01 8.12 11.09
C ASP A 135 -6.40 9.08 10.06
N GLY A 136 -5.09 9.00 9.89
CA GLY A 136 -4.41 9.61 8.75
C GLY A 136 -4.50 8.73 7.50
N VAL A 137 -3.99 9.26 6.39
CA VAL A 137 -3.90 8.54 5.10
C VAL A 137 -3.30 7.13 5.28
N TRP A 138 -2.17 7.03 5.98
CA TRP A 138 -1.46 5.75 6.12
C TRP A 138 -2.13 4.78 7.11
N ASP A 139 -2.94 5.27 8.06
CA ASP A 139 -3.75 4.44 8.95
C ASP A 139 -4.86 3.75 8.15
N ILE A 140 -5.54 4.50 7.27
CA ILE A 140 -6.54 3.96 6.35
C ILE A 140 -5.91 2.94 5.39
N VAL A 141 -4.77 3.28 4.77
CA VAL A 141 -4.04 2.35 3.89
C VAL A 141 -3.62 1.09 4.64
N LEU A 142 -3.17 1.20 5.89
CA LEU A 142 -2.85 0.04 6.72
C LEU A 142 -4.08 -0.86 6.96
N LYS A 143 -5.25 -0.29 7.24
CA LYS A 143 -6.50 -1.04 7.41
C LYS A 143 -6.92 -1.73 6.11
N VAL A 144 -6.81 -1.05 4.96
CA VAL A 144 -7.05 -1.64 3.63
C VAL A 144 -6.09 -2.81 3.35
N LEU A 145 -4.79 -2.63 3.59
CA LEU A 145 -3.78 -3.69 3.39
C LEU A 145 -4.05 -4.93 4.25
N ARG A 146 -4.53 -4.74 5.50
CA ARG A 146 -4.97 -5.85 6.35
C ARG A 146 -6.15 -6.59 5.73
N ALA A 147 -7.18 -5.89 5.25
CA ALA A 147 -8.33 -6.52 4.60
C ALA A 147 -7.94 -7.29 3.33
N ILE A 148 -7.01 -6.74 2.54
CA ILE A 148 -6.46 -7.43 1.35
C ILE A 148 -5.81 -8.74 1.77
N LEU A 149 -4.91 -8.73 2.76
CA LEU A 149 -4.12 -9.92 3.08
C LEU A 149 -4.85 -10.91 4.02
N SER A 150 -5.88 -10.48 4.73
CA SER A 150 -6.78 -11.35 5.51
C SER A 150 -7.74 -12.15 4.63
N THR A 151 -8.14 -11.63 3.47
CA THR A 151 -8.97 -12.39 2.50
C THR A 151 -8.17 -13.45 1.75
N HIS A 152 -6.84 -13.34 1.73
CA HIS A 152 -5.94 -14.30 1.10
C HIS A 152 -5.47 -15.41 2.06
N THR A 153 -5.84 -15.32 3.34
CA THR A 153 -5.73 -16.40 4.32
C THR A 153 -7.08 -17.11 4.46
N GLY A 154 -7.51 -17.81 3.41
CA GLY A 154 -8.52 -18.87 3.53
C GLY A 154 -7.89 -20.16 4.05
N PRO A 155 -8.67 -21.06 4.68
CA PRO A 155 -8.19 -22.28 5.35
C PRO A 155 -7.38 -23.22 4.46
#